data_AF-L9ZC01-F1
#
_entry.id   AF-L9ZC01-F1
#
_cell.length_a   1.000
_cell.length_b   1.000
_cell.length_c   1.000
_cell.angle_alpha   90.00
_cell.angle_beta   90.00
_cell.angle_gamma   90.00
#
_symmetry.space_group_name_H-M   'P 1'
#
loop_
_entity.id
_entity.type
_entity.pdbx_description
1 polymer ?
#
loop_
_entity_poly.entity_id
_entity_poly.type
_entity_poly.pdbx_seq_one_letter_code
_entity_poly.pdbx_strand_id
1 'polypeptide(L)'
;MIGSGFFTVAVDAAHMATRTRAHVFVSGTVQGVYYRANTRDTADEMDVDGWVKNLNDGRVEAIFEGPKDAVEGMVEWCYTGSPAADVEDVTVDYEEPRGEDGFEIRY
;
A
#
# COMPACT_ATOMS: atom_id res chain seq x y z
N MET A 1 26.73 -35.03 -3.69
CA MET A 1 25.99 -34.13 -2.78
C MET A 1 26.38 -32.71 -3.18
N ILE A 2 25.74 -32.17 -4.21
CA ILE A 2 26.00 -30.81 -4.71
C ILE A 2 25.00 -29.87 -4.02
N GLY A 3 25.52 -28.76 -3.51
CA GLY A 3 24.82 -27.86 -2.62
C GLY A 3 23.68 -27.09 -3.27
N SER A 4 22.62 -26.89 -2.49
CA SER A 4 21.50 -26.03 -2.78
C SER A 4 21.12 -25.33 -1.49
N GLY A 5 21.68 -24.13 -1.27
CA GLY A 5 21.48 -23.38 -0.02
C GLY A 5 21.91 -21.91 -0.07
N PHE A 6 21.93 -21.27 -1.25
CA PHE A 6 22.38 -19.88 -1.40
C PHE A 6 21.45 -19.00 -2.24
N PHE A 7 20.21 -19.42 -2.51
CA PHE A 7 19.33 -18.66 -3.42
C PHE A 7 18.38 -17.67 -2.71
N THR A 8 18.09 -17.81 -1.42
CA THR A 8 17.06 -16.96 -0.75
C THR A 8 17.57 -15.57 -0.37
N VAL A 9 18.79 -15.44 0.18
CA VAL A 9 19.25 -14.17 0.79
C VAL A 9 19.56 -13.06 -0.24
N ALA A 10 19.85 -13.42 -1.49
CA ALA A 10 20.20 -12.44 -2.53
C ALA A 10 18.98 -11.74 -3.16
N VAL A 11 17.79 -12.38 -3.13
CA VAL A 11 16.57 -11.81 -3.70
C VAL A 11 15.98 -10.75 -2.76
N ASP A 12 16.01 -10.99 -1.45
CA ASP A 12 15.62 -10.03 -0.41
C ASP A 12 16.44 -8.72 -0.49
N ALA A 13 17.76 -8.83 -0.63
CA ALA A 13 18.64 -7.66 -0.70
C ALA A 13 18.49 -6.87 -2.03
N ALA A 14 18.13 -7.53 -3.12
CA ALA A 14 17.82 -6.87 -4.39
C ALA A 14 16.45 -6.19 -4.37
N HIS A 15 15.49 -6.72 -3.60
CA HIS A 15 14.18 -6.09 -3.33
C HIS A 15 14.30 -4.84 -2.46
N MET A 16 15.26 -4.80 -1.54
CA MET A 16 15.58 -3.62 -0.73
C MET A 16 16.13 -2.43 -1.53
N ALA A 17 16.69 -2.67 -2.73
CA ALA A 17 17.45 -1.66 -3.47
C ALA A 17 16.60 -0.69 -4.33
N THR A 18 15.28 -0.89 -4.44
CA THR A 18 14.39 0.07 -5.14
C THR A 18 12.98 0.08 -4.54
N ARG A 19 12.90 0.27 -3.21
CA ARG A 19 11.62 0.58 -2.56
C ARG A 19 11.21 2.01 -2.88
N THR A 20 9.91 2.26 -2.93
CA THR A 20 9.32 3.60 -3.00
C THR A 20 8.26 3.73 -1.91
N ARG A 21 7.95 4.97 -1.52
CA ARG A 21 6.86 5.28 -0.60
C ARG A 21 5.86 6.20 -1.29
N ALA A 22 4.58 5.88 -1.22
CA ALA A 22 3.50 6.73 -1.72
C ALA A 22 2.63 7.19 -0.55
N HIS A 23 2.38 8.50 -0.50
CA HIS A 23 1.40 9.11 0.38
C HIS A 23 0.15 9.44 -0.43
N VAL A 24 -0.96 8.81 -0.07
CA VAL A 24 -2.19 8.83 -0.87
C VAL A 24 -3.33 9.42 -0.06
N PHE A 25 -4.10 10.30 -0.70
CA PHE A 25 -5.38 10.78 -0.20
C PHE A 25 -6.48 10.40 -1.19
N VAL A 26 -7.56 9.82 -0.69
CA VAL A 26 -8.72 9.39 -1.48
C VAL A 26 -9.97 10.12 -1.00
N SER A 27 -10.73 10.70 -1.93
CA SER A 27 -12.03 11.35 -1.66
C SER A 27 -13.19 10.64 -2.35
N GLY A 28 -14.40 10.99 -1.92
CA GLY A 28 -15.66 10.40 -2.40
C GLY A 28 -16.40 9.64 -1.30
N THR A 29 -17.20 8.64 -1.69
CA THR A 29 -17.86 7.73 -0.75
C THR A 29 -16.87 6.64 -0.33
N VAL A 30 -15.97 6.97 0.59
CA VAL A 30 -14.85 6.10 1.01
C VAL A 30 -14.86 5.72 2.50
N GLN A 31 -15.81 6.26 3.27
CA GLN A 31 -16.01 5.90 4.68
C GLN A 31 -17.30 5.11 4.86
N GLY A 32 -17.31 4.16 5.82
CA GLY A 32 -18.47 3.28 6.06
C GLY A 32 -18.66 2.17 5.02
N VAL A 33 -17.73 2.05 4.06
CA VAL A 33 -17.81 1.11 2.92
C VAL A 33 -16.76 0.00 2.96
N TYR A 34 -16.17 -0.26 4.14
CA TYR A 34 -15.06 -1.22 4.31
C TYR A 34 -13.77 -0.88 3.54
N TYR A 35 -13.60 0.37 3.10
CA TYR A 35 -12.41 0.80 2.33
C TYR A 35 -11.11 0.41 3.02
N ARG A 36 -10.89 0.84 4.28
CA ARG A 36 -9.67 0.52 5.05
C ARG A 36 -9.38 -0.98 5.18
N ALA A 37 -10.42 -1.80 5.36
CA ALA A 37 -10.26 -3.24 5.48
C ALA A 37 -9.79 -3.85 4.15
N ASN A 38 -10.42 -3.47 3.04
CA ASN A 38 -10.03 -3.93 1.71
C ASN A 38 -8.63 -3.41 1.34
N THR A 39 -8.29 -2.16 1.71
CA THR A 39 -6.94 -1.62 1.47
C THR A 39 -5.87 -2.47 2.14
N ARG A 40 -6.08 -2.87 3.41
CA ARG A 40 -5.14 -3.77 4.10
C ARG A 40 -5.08 -5.13 3.41
N ASP A 41 -6.23 -5.74 3.12
CA ASP A 41 -6.26 -7.07 2.50
C ASP A 41 -5.56 -7.06 1.11
N THR A 42 -5.73 -5.99 0.33
CA THR A 42 -5.02 -5.80 -0.95
C THR A 42 -3.52 -5.54 -0.74
N ALA A 43 -3.14 -4.77 0.28
CA ALA A 43 -1.72 -4.57 0.60
C ALA A 43 -1.02 -5.88 0.99
N ASP A 44 -1.70 -6.72 1.78
CA ASP A 44 -1.23 -8.06 2.15
C ASP A 44 -1.07 -8.97 0.91
N GLU A 45 -2.00 -8.89 -0.05
CA GLU A 45 -1.92 -9.65 -1.32
C GLU A 45 -0.77 -9.17 -2.22
N MET A 46 -0.40 -7.90 -2.15
CA MET A 46 0.63 -7.28 -2.97
C MET A 46 2.01 -7.17 -2.30
N ASP A 47 2.14 -7.66 -1.05
CA ASP A 47 3.36 -7.56 -0.24
C ASP A 47 3.83 -6.09 -0.09
N VAL A 48 2.88 -5.21 0.25
CA VAL A 48 3.11 -3.76 0.45
C VAL A 48 2.93 -3.40 1.92
N ASP A 49 3.92 -2.73 2.49
CA ASP A 49 3.89 -2.24 3.87
C ASP A 49 3.24 -0.85 3.96
N GLY A 50 2.87 -0.44 5.18
CA GLY A 50 2.38 0.91 5.47
C GLY A 50 1.12 0.92 6.32
N TRP A 51 0.19 1.83 5.99
CA TRP A 51 -1.02 1.99 6.80
C TRP A 51 -2.13 2.74 6.09
N VAL A 52 -3.34 2.62 6.61
CA VAL A 52 -4.53 3.35 6.13
C VAL A 52 -5.33 3.93 7.29
N LYS A 53 -5.86 5.15 7.12
CA LYS A 53 -6.60 5.91 8.15
C LYS A 53 -7.77 6.69 7.54
N ASN A 54 -8.86 6.82 8.31
CA ASN A 54 -9.93 7.76 7.98
C ASN A 54 -9.60 9.14 8.53
N LEU A 55 -9.83 10.18 7.73
CA LEU A 55 -9.70 11.56 8.14
C LEU A 55 -11.05 12.15 8.56
N ASN A 56 -11.00 13.16 9.44
CA ASN A 56 -12.19 13.86 9.94
C ASN A 56 -12.90 14.68 8.85
N ASP A 57 -12.20 14.99 7.76
CA ASP A 57 -12.75 15.72 6.60
C ASP A 57 -13.49 14.79 5.61
N GLY A 58 -13.60 13.50 5.91
CA GLY A 58 -14.29 12.51 5.09
C GLY A 58 -13.38 11.69 4.16
N ARG A 59 -12.11 12.07 4.00
CA ARG A 59 -11.17 11.33 3.14
C ARG A 59 -10.61 10.06 3.81
N VAL A 60 -9.96 9.24 3.00
CA VAL A 60 -9.03 8.20 3.46
C VAL A 60 -7.60 8.65 3.15
N GLU A 61 -6.70 8.46 4.10
CA GLU A 61 -5.26 8.68 3.96
C GLU A 61 -4.56 7.32 4.03
N ALA A 62 -3.59 7.08 3.15
CA ALA A 62 -2.80 5.86 3.16
C ALA A 62 -1.32 6.13 2.89
N ILE A 63 -0.46 5.32 3.51
CA ILE A 63 0.94 5.16 3.13
C ILE A 63 1.12 3.76 2.58
N PHE A 64 1.78 3.67 1.42
CA PHE A 64 2.21 2.43 0.81
C PHE A 64 3.72 2.47 0.65
N GLU A 65 4.42 1.44 1.08
CA GLU A 65 5.87 1.34 0.96
C GLU A 65 6.30 -0.06 0.56
N GLY A 66 7.06 -0.17 -0.52
CA GLY A 66 7.41 -1.46 -1.09
C GLY A 66 8.08 -1.33 -2.45
N PRO A 67 8.19 -2.43 -3.21
CA PRO A 67 8.65 -2.40 -4.59
C PRO A 67 7.81 -1.42 -5.41
N LYS A 68 8.46 -0.67 -6.31
CA LYS A 68 7.79 0.37 -7.09
C LYS A 68 6.51 -0.12 -7.78
N ASP A 69 6.57 -1.24 -8.49
CA ASP A 69 5.45 -1.78 -9.25
C ASP A 69 4.28 -2.19 -8.34
N ALA A 70 4.58 -2.71 -7.13
CA ALA A 70 3.55 -3.08 -6.15
C ALA A 70 2.89 -1.85 -5.54
N VAL A 71 3.67 -0.81 -5.22
CA VAL A 71 3.13 0.47 -4.73
C VAL A 71 2.29 1.17 -5.81
N GLU A 72 2.73 1.15 -7.07
CA GLU A 72 1.93 1.66 -8.19
C GLU A 72 0.62 0.88 -8.35
N GLY A 73 0.64 -0.45 -8.20
CA GLY A 73 -0.57 -1.28 -8.17
C GLY A 73 -1.54 -0.91 -7.04
N MET A 74 -1.03 -0.61 -5.84
CA MET A 74 -1.85 -0.12 -4.72
C MET A 74 -2.48 1.25 -5.03
N VAL A 75 -1.71 2.17 -5.63
CA VAL A 75 -2.22 3.48 -6.04
C VAL A 75 -3.30 3.33 -7.12
N GLU A 76 -3.11 2.46 -8.11
CA GLU A 76 -4.14 2.16 -9.11
C GLU A 76 -5.40 1.56 -8.48
N TRP A 77 -5.24 0.62 -7.55
CA TRP A 77 -6.34 0.03 -6.81
C TRP A 77 -7.16 1.09 -6.05
N CYS A 78 -6.53 2.15 -5.52
CA CYS A 78 -7.23 3.22 -4.82
C CYS A 78 -8.29 3.93 -5.67
N TYR A 79 -8.15 3.96 -7.00
CA TYR A 79 -9.18 4.51 -7.90
C TYR A 79 -10.41 3.61 -8.01
N THR A 80 -10.29 2.32 -7.73
CA THR A 80 -11.41 1.36 -7.69
C THR A 80 -11.97 1.26 -6.27
N GLY A 81 -11.08 1.09 -5.29
CA GLY A 81 -11.44 0.94 -3.88
C GLY A 81 -12.23 -0.32 -3.56
N SER A 82 -12.88 -0.33 -2.40
CA SER A 82 -13.77 -1.41 -1.98
C SER A 82 -15.03 -1.50 -2.86
N PRO A 83 -15.71 -2.67 -2.96
CA PRO A 83 -16.88 -2.83 -3.83
C PRO A 83 -18.06 -1.87 -3.59
N ALA A 84 -18.16 -1.30 -2.39
CA ALA A 84 -19.19 -0.34 -2.02
C ALA A 84 -18.71 1.12 -2.06
N ALA A 85 -17.47 1.38 -2.47
CA ALA A 85 -16.93 2.72 -2.58
C ALA A 85 -17.30 3.36 -3.93
N ASP A 86 -17.37 4.68 -3.91
CA ASP A 86 -17.44 5.52 -5.10
C ASP A 86 -16.35 6.58 -4.97
N VAL A 87 -15.24 6.40 -5.68
CA VAL A 87 -14.02 7.23 -5.54
C VAL A 87 -14.12 8.40 -6.50
N GLU A 88 -13.98 9.62 -5.97
CA GLU A 88 -14.04 10.86 -6.75
C GLU A 88 -12.66 11.32 -7.22
N ASP A 89 -11.66 11.26 -6.34
CA ASP A 89 -10.28 11.68 -6.61
C ASP A 89 -9.28 10.88 -5.78
N VAL A 90 -8.08 10.71 -6.34
CA VAL A 90 -6.92 10.14 -5.67
C VAL A 90 -5.73 11.08 -5.91
N THR A 91 -5.21 11.66 -4.85
CA THR A 91 -3.96 12.43 -4.88
C THR A 91 -2.82 11.57 -4.34
N VAL A 92 -1.68 11.56 -5.03
CA VAL A 92 -0.51 10.77 -4.65
C VAL A 92 0.76 11.62 -4.67
N ASP A 93 1.54 11.52 -3.59
CA ASP A 93 2.88 12.09 -3.47
C ASP A 93 3.89 10.95 -3.24
N TYR A 94 4.87 10.81 -4.12
CA TYR A 94 5.94 9.81 -3.97
C TYR A 94 7.12 10.39 -3.17
N GLU A 95 7.62 9.60 -2.23
CA GLU A 95 8.65 9.96 -1.27
C GLU A 95 9.73 8.87 -1.14
N GLU A 96 10.83 9.20 -0.45
CA GLU A 96 11.82 8.21 -0.04
C GLU A 96 11.23 7.22 0.98
N PRO A 97 11.55 5.91 0.87
CA PRO A 97 11.16 4.89 1.85
C PRO A 97 11.65 5.24 3.27
N ARG A 98 10.82 4.93 4.27
CA ARG A 98 11.08 5.18 5.70
C ARG A 98 11.23 3.90 6.52
N GLY A 99 11.12 2.73 5.89
CA GLY A 99 11.23 1.42 6.54
C GLY A 99 9.94 1.00 7.24
N GLU A 100 8.78 1.23 6.62
CA GLU A 100 7.52 0.64 7.11
C GLU A 100 7.61 -0.90 7.04
N ASP A 101 6.99 -1.58 8.00
CA ASP A 101 7.02 -3.04 8.16
C ASP A 101 5.62 -3.52 8.57
N GLY A 102 5.00 -4.34 7.72
CA GLY A 102 3.60 -4.74 7.80
C GLY A 102 2.63 -3.65 7.37
N PHE A 103 1.34 -3.99 7.34
CA PHE A 103 0.26 -3.07 6.99
C PHE A 103 -0.78 -2.91 8.10
N GLU A 104 -1.03 -1.66 8.52
CA GLU A 104 -1.90 -1.36 9.66
C GLU A 104 -3.14 -0.52 9.32
N ILE A 105 -4.27 -0.83 9.96
CA ILE A 105 -5.43 0.07 9.98
C ILE A 105 -5.31 1.00 11.19
N ARG A 106 -5.17 2.30 10.93
CA ARG A 106 -5.08 3.36 11.94
C ARG A 106 -6.43 4.06 12.13
N TYR A 107 -6.61 4.68 13.30
CA TYR A 107 -7.81 5.40 13.73
C TYR A 107 -7.52 6.87 13.99
#